data_AF-A0A816D9A7-F1
#
_entry.id   AF-A0A816D9A7-F1
#
_cell.length_a   1.000
_cell.length_b   1.000
_cell.length_c   1.000
_cell.angle_alpha   90.00
_cell.angle_beta   90.00
_cell.angle_gamma   90.00
#
_symmetry.space_group_name_H-M   'P 1'
#
loop_
_entity.id
_entity.type
_entity.pdbx_description
1 polymer ?
#
loop_
_entity_poly.entity_id
_entity_poly.type
_entity_poly.pdbx_seq_one_letter_code
_entity_poly.pdbx_strand_id
1 'polypeptide(L)'
;MIYSICNCKTRFASLPELPLIYSRIQRQIFAADASVVDLAKQASHFYRQGRHLLELNFDEKRQVAMTLLQTYQQRFRSIMDASFHLILLSDHHHHESMKQQTGKFERQEKILLMLGQAAFRDYDRLVNNETKQMLPPKIQGMTTDLTNVLNGGMNRKRKR
;
A
#
# COMPACT_ATOMS: atom_id res chain seq x y z
N MET A 1 10.79 18.44 -8.50
CA MET A 1 11.31 19.83 -8.52
C MET A 1 11.54 20.38 -7.11
N ILE A 2 10.63 20.20 -6.15
CA ILE A 2 10.84 20.70 -4.75
C ILE A 2 12.01 19.99 -4.03
N TYR A 3 12.16 18.68 -4.18
CA TYR A 3 13.25 17.91 -3.56
C TYR A 3 14.66 18.39 -3.96
N SER A 4 14.86 18.77 -5.22
CA SER A 4 16.16 19.28 -5.69
C SER A 4 16.48 20.68 -5.15
N ILE A 5 15.45 21.47 -4.80
CA ILE A 5 15.61 22.83 -4.27
C ILE A 5 15.89 22.82 -2.77
N CYS A 6 15.31 21.87 -2.02
CA CYS A 6 15.50 21.78 -0.56
C CYS A 6 16.74 20.97 -0.14
N ASN A 7 17.36 20.23 -1.07
CA ASN A 7 18.52 19.36 -0.80
C ASN A 7 19.87 20.01 -1.18
N CYS A 8 19.88 21.23 -1.71
CA CYS A 8 21.13 21.94 -1.92
C CYS A 8 21.67 22.43 -0.56
N LYS A 9 22.95 22.14 -0.30
CA LYS A 9 23.68 22.51 0.93
C LYS A 9 23.63 24.02 1.23
N THR A 10 23.21 24.82 0.26
CA THR A 10 22.81 26.22 0.38
C THR A 10 21.32 26.30 0.74
N ARG A 11 21.00 26.63 2.01
CA ARG A 11 19.64 26.97 2.47
C ARG A 11 19.03 28.09 1.63
N PHE A 12 18.41 27.78 0.49
CA PHE A 12 17.63 28.75 -0.28
C PHE A 12 16.18 28.82 0.21
N ALA A 13 15.67 27.77 0.85
CA ALA A 13 14.37 27.75 1.51
C ALA A 13 14.35 26.73 2.65
N SER A 14 13.84 27.12 3.81
CA SER A 14 13.33 26.17 4.81
C SER A 14 12.08 25.49 4.26
N LEU A 15 11.85 24.22 4.60
CA LEU A 15 10.62 23.51 4.21
C LEU A 15 9.40 24.34 4.70
N PRO A 16 8.51 24.82 3.81
CA PRO A 16 7.52 25.83 4.18
C PRO A 16 6.49 25.37 5.22
N GLU A 17 6.11 24.09 5.23
CA GLU A 17 5.24 23.51 6.25
C GLU A 17 5.19 21.99 6.07
N LEU A 18 4.98 21.22 7.14
CA LEU A 18 4.76 19.78 7.01
C LEU A 18 3.34 19.51 6.50
N PRO A 19 3.14 18.51 5.61
CA PRO A 19 1.80 18.09 5.23
C PRO A 19 0.96 17.67 6.44
N LEU A 20 -0.36 17.94 6.41
CA LEU A 20 -1.27 17.72 7.53
C LEU A 20 -1.18 16.30 8.13
N ILE A 21 -0.99 15.28 7.30
CA ILE A 21 -0.86 13.88 7.73
C ILE A 21 0.37 13.63 8.63
N TYR A 22 1.40 14.48 8.52
CA TYR A 22 2.60 14.45 9.37
C TYR A 22 2.58 15.52 10.46
N SER A 23 1.48 16.26 10.60
CA SER A 23 1.32 17.26 11.66
C SER A 23 1.43 16.63 13.05
N ARG A 24 1.79 17.44 14.04
CA ARG A 24 1.92 16.99 15.43
C ARG A 24 0.67 16.26 15.95
N ILE A 25 -0.53 16.75 15.61
CA ILE A 25 -1.81 16.16 16.02
C ILE A 25 -1.97 14.77 15.42
N GLN A 26 -1.74 14.62 14.11
CA GLN A 26 -1.82 13.31 13.44
C GLN A 26 -0.80 12.32 14.01
N ARG A 27 0.42 12.77 14.33
CA ARG A 27 1.43 11.91 14.98
C ARG A 27 0.98 11.41 16.35
N GLN A 28 0.25 12.21 17.12
CA GLN A 28 -0.33 11.76 18.40
C GLN A 28 -1.44 10.72 18.20
N ILE A 29 -2.27 10.89 17.16
CA ILE A 29 -3.30 9.90 16.79
C ILE A 29 -2.62 8.56 16.41
N PHE A 30 -1.60 8.61 15.55
CA PHE A 30 -0.83 7.41 15.17
C PHE A 30 -0.12 6.76 16.35
N ALA A 31 0.38 7.55 17.32
CA ALA A 31 1.02 7.01 18.52
C ALA A 31 0.01 6.30 19.44
N ALA A 32 -1.23 6.78 19.51
CA ALA A 32 -2.29 6.16 20.30
C ALA A 32 -2.75 4.84 19.67
N ASP A 33 -3.18 4.87 18.41
CA ASP A 33 -3.53 3.67 17.64
C ASP A 33 -3.50 3.98 16.14
N ALA A 34 -2.56 3.36 15.43
CA ALA A 34 -2.48 3.52 13.98
C ALA A 34 -3.54 2.72 13.21
N SER A 35 -4.20 1.74 13.81
CA SER A 35 -5.14 0.83 13.14
C SER A 35 -6.50 1.48 12.83
N VAL A 36 -6.91 2.49 13.62
CA VAL A 36 -8.17 3.22 13.44
C VAL A 36 -8.14 4.18 12.27
N VAL A 37 -6.95 4.59 11.83
CA VAL A 37 -6.76 5.57 10.77
C VAL A 37 -6.94 4.93 9.39
N ASP A 38 -7.78 5.57 8.57
CA ASP A 38 -7.97 5.23 7.17
C ASP A 38 -6.87 5.89 6.32
N LEU A 39 -5.72 5.22 6.24
CA LEU A 39 -4.58 5.69 5.44
C LEU A 39 -4.90 5.70 3.95
N ALA A 40 -5.76 4.82 3.46
CA ALA A 40 -6.14 4.79 2.05
C ALA A 40 -6.81 6.10 1.61
N LYS A 41 -7.66 6.68 2.47
CA LYS A 41 -8.32 7.98 2.20
C LYS A 41 -7.43 9.17 2.47
N GLN A 42 -6.69 9.16 3.59
CA GLN A 42 -5.90 10.32 4.00
C GLN A 42 -4.60 10.46 3.20
N ALA A 43 -3.91 9.36 2.92
CA ALA A 43 -2.63 9.36 2.21
C ALA A 43 -2.37 8.01 1.53
N SER A 44 -2.75 7.89 0.25
CA SER A 44 -2.57 6.67 -0.56
C SER A 44 -1.10 6.23 -0.73
N HIS A 45 -0.14 7.10 -0.38
CA HIS A 45 1.31 6.89 -0.40
C HIS A 45 2.01 7.38 0.87
N PHE A 46 1.41 7.17 2.04
CA PHE A 46 1.96 7.58 3.34
C PHE A 46 3.44 7.21 3.54
N TYR A 47 3.81 5.94 3.52
CA TYR A 47 5.19 5.54 3.83
C TYR A 47 6.20 6.02 2.79
N ARG A 48 5.82 6.00 1.50
CA ARG A 48 6.67 6.48 0.41
C ARG A 48 6.89 7.99 0.50
N GLN A 49 5.82 8.76 0.75
CA GLN A 49 5.91 10.21 0.88
C GLN A 49 6.69 10.59 2.15
N GLY A 50 6.49 9.86 3.25
CA GLY A 50 7.25 10.03 4.48
C GLY A 50 8.73 9.80 4.27
N ARG A 51 9.12 8.74 3.53
CA ARG A 51 10.53 8.49 3.19
C ARG A 51 11.16 9.66 2.44
N HIS A 52 10.48 10.19 1.43
CA HIS A 52 10.96 11.35 0.69
C HIS A 52 11.00 12.61 1.56
N LEU A 53 10.02 12.80 2.45
CA LEU A 53 10.01 13.91 3.40
C LEU A 53 11.27 13.85 4.30
N LEU A 54 11.65 12.66 4.78
CA LEU A 54 12.87 12.46 5.57
C LEU A 54 14.17 12.75 4.82
N GLU A 55 14.19 12.83 3.49
CA GLU A 55 15.38 13.28 2.75
C GLU A 55 15.62 14.79 2.94
N LEU A 56 14.57 15.53 3.33
CA LEU A 56 14.65 16.96 3.63
C LEU A 56 15.17 17.20 5.05
N ASN A 57 15.69 18.40 5.29
CA ASN A 57 16.14 18.84 6.62
C ASN A 57 15.08 19.75 7.26
N PHE A 58 14.50 19.27 8.36
CA PHE A 58 13.53 19.97 9.19
C PHE A 58 13.62 19.48 10.65
N ASP A 59 13.18 20.29 11.60
CA ASP A 59 13.45 20.05 13.03
C ASP A 59 12.75 18.79 13.58
N GLU A 60 11.53 18.50 13.11
CA GLU A 60 10.72 17.36 13.57
C GLU A 60 11.02 16.03 12.85
N LYS A 61 12.12 15.97 12.10
CA LYS A 61 12.48 14.83 11.24
C LYS A 61 12.54 13.51 12.00
N ARG A 62 13.14 13.53 13.20
CA ARG A 62 13.25 12.34 14.04
C ARG A 62 11.88 11.84 14.49
N GLN A 63 10.99 12.73 14.87
CA GLN A 63 9.63 12.40 15.30
C GLN A 63 8.82 11.81 14.16
N VAL A 64 8.90 12.38 12.95
CA VAL A 64 8.25 11.83 11.76
C VAL A 64 8.77 10.42 11.44
N ALA A 65 10.09 10.21 11.51
CA ALA A 65 10.70 8.89 11.27
C ALA A 65 10.21 7.85 12.29
N MET A 66 10.10 8.22 13.56
CA MET A 66 9.57 7.34 14.60
C MET A 66 8.09 7.04 14.39
N THR A 67 7.27 8.03 14.03
CA THR A 67 5.86 7.80 13.71
C THR A 67 5.72 6.81 12.55
N LEU A 68 6.45 7.00 11.44
CA LEU A 68 6.41 6.08 10.29
C LEU A 68 6.73 4.63 10.70
N LEU A 69 7.78 4.44 11.51
CA LEU A 69 8.20 3.13 11.97
C LEU A 69 7.16 2.50 12.91
N GLN A 70 6.68 3.25 13.90
CA GLN A 70 5.70 2.78 14.88
C GLN A 70 4.36 2.44 14.23
N THR A 71 3.88 3.30 13.33
CA THR A 71 2.67 3.07 12.54
C THR A 71 2.77 1.78 11.74
N TYR A 72 3.90 1.54 11.08
CA TYR A 72 4.12 0.29 10.34
C TYR A 72 4.13 -0.92 11.26
N GLN A 73 4.85 -0.86 12.38
CA GLN A 73 4.93 -1.96 13.35
C GLN A 73 3.57 -2.35 13.94
N GLN A 74 2.78 -1.36 14.37
CA GLN A 74 1.44 -1.60 14.94
C GLN A 74 0.52 -2.28 13.92
N ARG A 75 0.58 -1.85 12.66
CA ARG A 75 -0.31 -2.34 11.60
C ARG A 75 0.17 -3.64 10.96
N PHE A 76 1.46 -3.95 11.07
CA PHE A 76 2.06 -5.15 10.48
C PHE A 76 1.35 -6.44 10.92
N ARG A 77 1.01 -6.56 12.21
CA ARG A 77 0.27 -7.72 12.72
C ARG A 77 -1.10 -7.84 12.08
N SER A 78 -1.84 -6.72 11.97
CA SER A 78 -3.16 -6.69 11.32
C SER A 78 -3.09 -7.08 9.84
N ILE A 79 -2.04 -6.64 9.13
CA ILE A 79 -1.82 -7.02 7.71
C ILE A 79 -1.54 -8.52 7.59
N MET A 80 -0.69 -9.06 8.47
CA MET A 80 -0.36 -10.48 8.49
C MET A 80 -1.60 -11.34 8.79
N ASP A 81 -2.33 -11.04 9.87
CA ASP A 81 -3.55 -11.78 10.23
C ASP A 81 -4.60 -11.70 9.10
N ALA A 82 -4.71 -10.53 8.44
CA ALA A 82 -5.57 -10.36 7.27
C ALA A 82 -5.14 -11.17 6.04
N SER A 83 -3.84 -11.41 5.86
CA SER A 83 -3.35 -12.21 4.74
C SER A 83 -3.73 -13.69 4.87
N PHE A 84 -3.75 -14.22 6.09
CA PHE A 84 -4.09 -15.61 6.38
C PHE A 84 -5.61 -15.85 6.45
N HIS A 85 -6.36 -14.98 7.13
CA HIS A 85 -7.77 -15.23 7.44
C HIS A 85 -8.73 -15.00 6.27
N LEU A 86 -8.38 -14.13 5.32
CA LEU A 86 -9.24 -13.81 4.17
C LEU A 86 -9.44 -15.01 3.22
N ILE A 87 -8.57 -16.03 3.33
CA ILE A 87 -8.64 -17.25 2.51
C ILE A 87 -9.35 -18.39 3.25
N LEU A 88 -9.38 -18.38 4.59
CA LEU A 88 -9.75 -19.55 5.40
C LEU A 88 -11.20 -19.61 5.88
N LEU A 89 -11.99 -18.53 5.80
CA LEU A 89 -13.37 -18.55 6.32
C LEU A 89 -14.43 -18.32 5.24
N SER A 90 -15.29 -19.34 5.08
CA SER A 90 -16.54 -19.35 4.32
C SER A 90 -17.66 -18.51 4.95
N ASP A 91 -17.42 -17.89 6.11
CA ASP A 91 -18.40 -17.10 6.83
C ASP A 91 -18.52 -15.66 6.28
N HIS A 92 -19.71 -15.34 5.77
CA HIS A 92 -20.03 -14.06 5.14
C HIS A 92 -19.76 -12.84 6.06
N HIS A 93 -20.04 -12.95 7.37
CA HIS A 93 -19.86 -11.85 8.31
C HIS A 93 -18.39 -11.49 8.57
N HIS A 94 -17.52 -12.50 8.65
CA HIS A 94 -16.08 -12.29 8.87
C HIS A 94 -15.44 -11.69 7.62
N HIS A 95 -15.84 -12.13 6.43
CA HIS A 95 -15.33 -11.62 5.17
C HIS A 95 -15.61 -10.13 4.97
N GLU A 96 -16.80 -9.64 5.34
CA GLU A 96 -17.15 -8.21 5.22
C GLU A 96 -16.36 -7.34 6.21
N SER A 97 -16.15 -7.79 7.45
CA SER A 97 -15.30 -7.07 8.42
C SER A 97 -13.85 -6.95 7.93
N MET A 98 -13.30 -8.02 7.36
CA MET A 98 -11.94 -8.03 6.81
C MET A 98 -11.80 -7.15 5.57
N LYS A 99 -12.81 -7.08 4.70
CA LYS A 99 -12.84 -6.11 3.60
C LYS A 99 -12.81 -4.66 4.07
N GLN A 100 -13.54 -4.33 5.13
CA GLN A 100 -13.54 -2.98 5.69
C GLN A 100 -12.14 -2.62 6.23
N GLN A 101 -11.47 -3.56 6.90
CA GLN A 101 -10.13 -3.31 7.43
C GLN A 101 -9.08 -3.19 6.30
N THR A 102 -9.12 -4.07 5.31
CA THR A 102 -8.21 -4.00 4.14
C THR A 102 -8.45 -2.76 3.27
N GLY A 103 -9.67 -2.21 3.29
CA GLY A 103 -10.00 -0.94 2.66
C GLY A 103 -9.13 0.22 3.16
N LYS A 104 -8.85 0.25 4.47
CA LYS A 104 -8.06 1.30 5.15
C LYS A 104 -6.57 1.25 4.85
N PHE A 105 -6.09 0.16 4.25
CA PHE A 105 -4.67 -0.05 4.02
C PHE A 105 -4.13 0.83 2.89
N GLU A 106 -2.92 1.35 3.09
CA GLU A 106 -2.20 2.14 2.09
C GLU A 106 -1.72 1.26 0.91
N ARG A 107 -1.15 1.85 -0.15
CA ARG A 107 -0.66 1.06 -1.30
C ARG A 107 0.42 0.07 -0.89
N GLN A 108 1.42 0.47 -0.11
CA GLN A 108 2.49 -0.45 0.29
C GLN A 108 1.99 -1.59 1.18
N GLU A 109 1.04 -1.31 2.09
CA GLU A 109 0.38 -2.32 2.93
C GLU A 109 -0.44 -3.30 2.09
N LYS A 110 -1.16 -2.79 1.08
CA LYS A 110 -1.93 -3.62 0.13
C LYS A 110 -1.03 -4.54 -0.70
N ILE A 111 0.12 -4.05 -1.15
CA ILE A 111 1.10 -4.89 -1.87
C ILE A 111 1.60 -6.02 -0.96
N LEU A 112 1.94 -5.70 0.29
CA LEU A 112 2.40 -6.71 1.26
C LEU A 112 1.30 -7.74 1.57
N LEU A 113 0.05 -7.28 1.71
CA LEU A 113 -1.12 -8.14 1.89
C LEU A 113 -1.28 -9.11 0.71
N MET A 114 -1.24 -8.61 -0.53
CA MET A 114 -1.34 -9.42 -1.74
C MET A 114 -0.20 -10.44 -1.84
N LEU A 115 1.02 -10.02 -1.49
CA LEU A 115 2.19 -10.91 -1.46
C LEU A 115 2.01 -12.03 -0.42
N GLY A 116 1.54 -11.70 0.78
CA GLY A 116 1.24 -12.69 1.83
C GLY A 116 0.16 -13.69 1.40
N GLN A 117 -0.90 -13.21 0.76
CA GLN A 117 -1.97 -14.07 0.22
C GLN A 117 -1.46 -14.98 -0.91
N ALA A 118 -0.61 -14.48 -1.80
CA ALA A 118 -0.01 -15.29 -2.86
C ALA A 118 0.88 -16.40 -2.27
N ALA A 119 1.77 -16.04 -1.34
CA ALA A 119 2.65 -17.00 -0.67
C ALA A 119 1.86 -18.07 0.10
N PHE A 120 0.78 -17.67 0.79
CA PHE A 120 -0.08 -18.62 1.50
C PHE A 120 -0.81 -19.58 0.55
N ARG A 121 -1.32 -19.09 -0.59
CA ARG A 121 -1.94 -19.94 -1.62
C ARG A 121 -0.96 -20.94 -2.21
N ASP A 122 0.28 -20.53 -2.44
CA ASP A 122 1.31 -21.42 -2.95
C ASP A 122 1.69 -22.49 -1.93
N TYR A 123 1.75 -22.12 -0.65
CA TYR A 123 1.95 -23.07 0.45
C TYR A 123 0.78 -24.06 0.57
N ASP A 124 -0.46 -23.59 0.53
CA ASP A 124 -1.65 -24.45 0.63
C ASP A 124 -1.70 -25.47 -0.52
N ARG A 125 -1.42 -25.02 -1.75
CA ARG A 125 -1.27 -25.91 -2.92
C ARG A 125 -0.19 -26.97 -2.74
N LEU A 126 0.95 -26.59 -2.14
CA LEU A 126 2.05 -27.51 -1.86
C LEU A 126 1.63 -28.58 -0.87
N VAL A 127 1.00 -28.19 0.24
CA VAL A 127 0.50 -29.10 1.28
C VAL A 127 -0.54 -30.06 0.69
N ASN A 128 -1.43 -29.56 -0.17
CA ASN A 128 -2.46 -30.35 -0.83
C ASN A 128 -1.94 -31.17 -2.03
N ASN A 129 -0.63 -31.17 -2.30
CA ASN A 129 0.02 -31.86 -3.42
C ASN A 129 -0.47 -31.43 -4.82
N GLU A 130 -1.15 -30.29 -4.94
CA GLU A 130 -1.65 -29.74 -6.21
C GLU A 130 -0.50 -29.23 -7.10
N THR A 131 0.65 -28.94 -6.49
CA THR A 131 1.88 -28.49 -7.18
C THR A 131 2.53 -29.55 -8.06
N LYS A 132 2.13 -30.82 -7.96
CA LYS A 132 2.61 -31.92 -8.83
C LYS A 132 2.09 -31.78 -10.26
N GLN A 133 1.02 -31.03 -10.48
CA GLN A 133 0.63 -30.59 -11.81
C GLN A 133 1.39 -29.29 -12.11
N MET A 134 2.48 -29.38 -12.88
CA MET A 134 3.10 -28.20 -13.48
C MET A 134 2.15 -27.62 -14.51
N LEU A 135 1.18 -26.82 -14.06
CA LEU A 135 0.44 -25.96 -14.96
C LEU A 135 1.46 -25.00 -15.57
N PRO A 136 1.50 -24.83 -16.90
CA PRO A 136 2.37 -23.85 -17.51
C PRO A 136 2.10 -22.49 -16.84
N PRO A 137 3.13 -21.67 -16.57
CA PRO A 137 2.89 -20.32 -16.09
C PRO A 137 1.88 -19.70 -17.04
N LYS A 138 0.77 -19.19 -16.52
CA LYS A 138 -0.18 -18.42 -17.34
C LYS A 138 0.56 -17.20 -17.85
N ILE A 139 1.22 -17.33 -19.00
CA ILE A 139 1.64 -16.22 -19.85
C ILE A 139 0.34 -15.67 -20.48
N GLN A 140 -0.58 -15.21 -19.65
CA GLN A 140 -1.87 -14.69 -20.08
C GLN A 140 -2.20 -13.49 -19.19
N GLY A 141 -1.81 -12.32 -19.68
CA GLY A 141 -2.19 -11.04 -19.09
C GLY A 141 -1.48 -9.85 -19.73
N MET A 142 -0.14 -9.83 -19.75
CA MET A 142 0.56 -8.58 -20.12
C MET A 142 0.55 -8.25 -21.62
N THR A 143 0.38 -9.22 -22.53
CA THR A 143 0.41 -8.95 -23.97
C THR A 143 -0.97 -8.68 -24.58
N THR A 144 -2.04 -9.28 -24.03
CA THR A 144 -3.41 -9.14 -24.57
C THR A 144 -4.05 -7.80 -24.21
N ASP A 145 -3.66 -7.20 -23.09
CA ASP A 145 -4.20 -5.90 -22.67
C ASP A 145 -3.68 -4.75 -23.53
N LEU A 146 -2.42 -4.83 -23.99
CA LEU A 146 -1.85 -3.81 -24.89
C LEU A 146 -2.51 -3.86 -26.28
N THR A 147 -2.80 -5.06 -26.81
CA THR A 147 -3.50 -5.20 -28.10
C THR A 147 -4.95 -4.73 -28.03
N ASN A 148 -5.63 -4.93 -26.90
CA ASN A 148 -7.01 -4.49 -26.71
C ASN A 148 -7.13 -2.97 -26.47
N VAL A 149 -6.15 -2.36 -25.80
CA VAL A 149 -6.06 -0.89 -25.66
C VAL A 149 -5.72 -0.22 -27.00
N LEU A 150 -4.88 -0.83 -27.84
CA LEU A 150 -4.54 -0.30 -29.17
C LEU A 150 -5.69 -0.46 -30.19
N ASN A 151 -6.44 -1.56 -30.15
CA ASN A 151 -7.55 -1.81 -31.09
C ASN A 151 -8.88 -1.13 -30.69
N GLY A 152 -9.07 -0.78 -29.41
CA GLY A 152 -10.29 -0.13 -28.92
C GLY A 152 -10.52 1.29 -29.45
N GLY A 153 -9.49 1.94 -30.02
CA GLY A 153 -9.58 3.29 -30.58
C GLY A 153 -10.15 3.39 -31.99
N MET A 154 -10.07 2.32 -32.80
CA MET A 154 -10.43 2.40 -34.23
C MET A 154 -11.92 2.16 -34.53
N ASN A 155 -12.70 1.59 -33.61
CA ASN A 155 -14.09 1.19 -33.87
C ASN A 155 -15.18 2.15 -33.35
N ARG A 156 -14.83 3.30 -32.76
CA ARG A 156 -15.81 4.28 -32.26
C ARG A 156 -16.31 5.31 -33.27
N LYS A 157 -15.90 5.25 -34.56
CA LYS A 157 -16.28 6.22 -35.60
C LYS A 157 -17.15 5.69 -36.74
N ARG A 158 -17.86 4.58 -36.57
CA ARG A 158 -18.86 4.13 -37.55
C ARG A 158 -20.11 3.57 -36.88
N LYS A 159 -21.01 4.45 -36.48
CA LYS A 159 -22.47 4.23 -36.60
C LYS A 159 -23.12 5.58 -36.86
N ARG A 160 -23.78 5.63 -38.01
CA ARG A 160 -24.66 6.71 -38.48
C ARG A 160 -25.82 6.89 -37.52
#